data_AF-A0A6G3RFI9-F1
#
_entry.id   AF-A0A6G3RFI9-F1
#
_cell.length_a   1.000
_cell.length_b   1.000
_cell.length_c   1.000
_cell.angle_alpha   90.00
_cell.angle_beta   90.00
_cell.angle_gamma   90.00
#
_symmetry.space_group_name_H-M   'P 1'
#
loop_
_entity.id
_entity.type
_entity.pdbx_description
1 polymer ?
#
loop_
_entity_poly.entity_id
_entity_poly.type
_entity_poly.pdbx_seq_one_letter_code
_entity_poly.pdbx_strand_id
1 'polypeptide(L)'
;SYHLQEAGATPVQEIAYAMSTAIAVLDAVRASGQVPEEKFGDVVARISFFVNAGVRFIEEMCKMRAFGRIWDRVTRERYGVADPKQRRFRYGVQV
;
A
#
# COMPACT_ATOMS: atom_id res chain seq x y z
N SER A 1 -7.56 2.47 -4.60
CA SER A 1 -8.25 2.85 -3.36
C SER A 1 -9.16 4.05 -3.57
N TYR A 2 -8.87 4.93 -4.53
CA TYR A 2 -9.71 6.04 -4.97
C TYR A 2 -11.22 5.71 -5.03
N HIS A 3 -11.59 4.66 -5.75
CA HIS A 3 -13.00 4.24 -5.90
C HIS A 3 -13.70 3.90 -4.58
N LEU A 4 -12.96 3.57 -3.51
CA LEU A 4 -13.54 3.30 -2.20
C LEU A 4 -14.11 4.58 -1.59
N GLN A 5 -13.35 5.69 -1.66
CA GLN A 5 -13.80 6.97 -1.13
C GLN A 5 -14.95 7.54 -1.98
N GLU A 6 -14.90 7.36 -3.30
CA GLU A 6 -16.03 7.67 -4.21
C GLU A 6 -17.31 6.89 -3.85
N ALA A 7 -17.15 5.66 -3.36
CA ALA A 7 -18.26 4.83 -2.88
C ALA A 7 -18.68 5.13 -1.43
N GLY A 8 -18.11 6.16 -0.79
CA GLY A 8 -18.45 6.58 0.57
C GLY A 8 -17.58 6.02 1.69
N ALA A 9 -16.45 5.37 1.37
CA ALA A 9 -15.50 4.94 2.40
C ALA A 9 -14.83 6.15 3.09
N THR A 10 -14.72 6.07 4.40
CA THR A 10 -13.91 7.02 5.19
C THR A 10 -12.41 6.86 4.87
N PRO A 11 -11.56 7.87 5.13
CA PRO A 11 -10.11 7.77 5.01
C PRO A 11 -9.49 6.55 5.71
N VAL A 12 -10.00 6.20 6.88
CA VAL A 12 -9.55 5.02 7.63
C VAL A 12 -9.89 3.72 6.89
N GLN A 13 -11.11 3.61 6.37
CA GLN A 13 -11.53 2.45 5.58
C GLN A 13 -10.74 2.34 4.28
N GLU A 14 -10.47 3.45 3.60
CA GLU A 14 -9.64 3.45 2.39
C GLU A 14 -8.24 2.87 2.68
N ILE A 15 -7.59 3.31 3.77
CA ILE A 15 -6.31 2.74 4.21
C ILE A 15 -6.45 1.24 4.48
N ALA A 16 -7.42 0.87 5.33
CA ALA A 16 -7.58 -0.51 5.79
C ALA A 16 -7.81 -1.46 4.62
N TYR A 17 -8.72 -1.14 3.72
CA TYR A 17 -9.07 -1.99 2.59
C TYR A 17 -7.94 -2.03 1.55
N ALA A 18 -7.36 -0.89 1.19
CA ALA A 18 -6.25 -0.86 0.24
C ALA A 18 -5.05 -1.67 0.73
N MET A 19 -4.74 -1.57 2.03
CA MET A 19 -3.61 -2.28 2.61
C MET A 19 -3.90 -3.78 2.78
N SER A 20 -5.12 -4.14 3.14
CA SER A 20 -5.57 -5.54 3.18
C SER A 20 -5.47 -6.18 1.79
N THR A 21 -5.90 -5.49 0.74
CA THR A 21 -5.77 -5.96 -0.65
C THR A 21 -4.31 -6.14 -1.05
N ALA A 22 -3.44 -5.17 -0.75
CA ALA A 22 -2.02 -5.27 -1.07
C ALA A 22 -1.36 -6.46 -0.35
N ILE A 23 -1.72 -6.69 0.92
CA ILE A 23 -1.25 -7.84 1.69
C ILE A 23 -1.73 -9.14 1.05
N ALA A 24 -3.03 -9.26 0.70
CA ALA A 24 -3.56 -10.46 0.08
C ALA A 24 -2.87 -10.79 -1.25
N VAL A 25 -2.59 -9.77 -2.07
CA VAL A 25 -1.83 -9.93 -3.33
C VAL A 25 -0.41 -10.43 -3.05
N LEU A 26 0.30 -9.83 -2.09
CA LEU A 26 1.67 -10.22 -1.74
C LEU A 26 1.72 -11.64 -1.14
N ASP A 27 0.77 -12.00 -0.27
CA ASP A 27 0.63 -13.35 0.27
C ASP A 27 0.43 -14.37 -0.86
N ALA A 28 -0.46 -14.07 -1.81
CA ALA A 28 -0.73 -14.95 -2.95
C ALA A 28 0.51 -15.11 -3.86
N VAL A 29 1.23 -14.01 -4.15
CA VAL A 29 2.48 -14.08 -4.93
C VAL A 29 3.52 -14.93 -4.20
N ARG A 30 3.71 -14.76 -2.90
CA ARG A 30 4.68 -15.55 -2.13
C ARG A 30 4.30 -17.03 -2.09
N ALA A 31 3.02 -17.32 -1.84
CA ALA A 31 2.51 -18.69 -1.81
C ALA A 31 2.59 -19.41 -3.16
N SER A 32 2.59 -18.68 -4.27
CA SER A 32 2.70 -19.26 -5.62
C SER A 32 4.04 -19.97 -5.88
N GLY A 33 5.10 -19.63 -5.15
CA GLY A 33 6.46 -20.13 -5.38
C GLY A 33 7.09 -19.69 -6.70
N GLN A 34 6.46 -18.79 -7.46
CA GLN A 34 6.93 -18.36 -8.79
C GLN A 34 8.05 -17.32 -8.71
N VAL A 35 8.19 -16.64 -7.57
CA VAL A 35 9.21 -15.61 -7.35
C VAL A 35 10.18 -16.14 -6.29
N PRO A 36 11.48 -16.26 -6.60
CA PRO A 36 12.49 -16.58 -5.61
C PRO A 36 12.46 -15.57 -4.45
N GLU A 37 12.66 -16.04 -3.22
CA GLU A 37 12.55 -15.21 -2.01
C GLU A 37 13.49 -13.99 -2.08
N GLU A 38 14.70 -14.15 -2.63
CA GLU A 38 15.67 -13.07 -2.81
C GLU A 38 15.21 -11.98 -3.81
N LYS A 39 14.23 -12.28 -4.66
CA LYS A 39 13.61 -11.35 -5.62
C LYS A 39 12.26 -10.81 -5.16
N PHE A 40 11.77 -11.22 -3.98
CA PHE A 40 10.47 -10.77 -3.50
C PHE A 40 10.39 -9.25 -3.32
N GLY A 41 11.51 -8.61 -2.98
CA GLY A 41 11.64 -7.16 -2.92
C GLY A 41 11.30 -6.45 -4.24
N ASP A 42 11.56 -7.07 -5.40
CA ASP A 42 11.23 -6.50 -6.71
C ASP A 42 9.72 -6.47 -6.97
N VAL A 43 8.98 -7.45 -6.43
CA VAL A 43 7.51 -7.47 -6.47
C VAL A 43 6.96 -6.30 -5.66
N VAL A 44 7.45 -6.13 -4.43
CA VAL A 44 7.08 -5.00 -3.56
C VAL A 44 7.42 -3.66 -4.23
N ALA A 45 8.56 -3.59 -4.94
CA ALA A 45 8.99 -2.42 -5.70
C ALA A 45 8.07 -2.05 -6.86
N ARG A 46 7.24 -2.99 -7.35
CA ARG A 46 6.29 -2.76 -8.45
C ARG A 46 4.87 -2.48 -7.98
N ILE A 47 4.59 -2.59 -6.68
CA ILE A 47 3.30 -2.17 -6.14
C ILE A 47 3.22 -0.64 -6.08
N SER A 48 2.09 -0.12 -6.57
CA SER A 48 1.66 1.25 -6.45
C SER A 48 0.21 1.31 -6.01
N PHE A 49 -0.17 2.44 -5.41
CA PHE A 49 -1.52 2.71 -4.95
C PHE A 49 -2.15 3.80 -5.80
N PHE A 50 -3.48 3.84 -5.87
CA PHE A 50 -4.20 4.92 -6.52
C PHE A 50 -5.21 5.48 -5.51
N VAL A 51 -4.92 6.66 -4.96
CA VAL A 51 -5.60 7.23 -3.79
C VAL A 51 -6.47 8.42 -4.17
N ASN A 52 -7.55 8.63 -3.40
CA ASN A 52 -8.33 9.86 -3.47
C ASN A 52 -7.69 10.96 -2.59
N ALA A 53 -7.88 12.23 -2.94
CA ALA A 53 -7.55 13.38 -2.09
C ALA A 53 -8.77 14.30 -1.95
N GLY A 54 -9.65 14.00 -1.00
CA GLY A 54 -10.87 14.76 -0.76
C GLY A 54 -10.66 16.15 -0.17
N VAL A 55 -11.77 16.84 0.10
CA VAL A 55 -11.77 18.25 0.58
C VAL A 55 -11.23 18.42 2.01
N ARG A 56 -11.13 17.34 2.80
CA ARG A 56 -10.69 17.38 4.21
C ARG A 56 -9.16 17.43 4.31
N PHE A 57 -8.55 18.53 3.87
CA PHE A 57 -7.10 18.71 3.69
C PHE A 57 -6.22 18.08 4.79
N ILE A 58 -6.48 18.39 6.06
CA ILE A 58 -5.66 17.88 7.18
C ILE A 58 -5.79 16.36 7.33
N GLU A 59 -7.01 15.84 7.22
CA GLU A 59 -7.26 14.40 7.33
C GLU A 59 -6.64 13.64 6.15
N GLU A 60 -6.74 14.18 4.94
CA GLU A 60 -6.12 13.60 3.75
C GLU A 60 -4.59 13.62 3.82
N MET A 61 -3.98 14.71 4.31
CA MET A 61 -2.55 14.73 4.57
C MET A 61 -2.12 13.69 5.61
N CYS A 62 -2.89 13.55 6.70
CA CYS A 62 -2.64 12.53 7.72
C CYS A 62 -2.81 11.12 7.15
N LYS A 63 -3.83 10.89 6.30
CA LYS A 63 -4.08 9.63 5.60
C LYS A 63 -2.87 9.20 4.78
N MET A 64 -2.31 10.11 3.98
CA MET A 64 -1.15 9.82 3.14
C MET A 64 0.11 9.48 3.96
N ARG A 65 0.34 10.18 5.08
CA ARG A 65 1.44 9.87 6.00
C ARG A 65 1.25 8.52 6.70
N ALA A 66 0.02 8.21 7.08
CA ALA A 66 -0.33 6.92 7.69
C ALA A 66 -0.12 5.76 6.69
N PHE A 67 -0.59 5.90 5.45
CA PHE A 67 -0.37 4.95 4.36
C PHE A 67 1.11 4.59 4.20
N GLY A 68 1.96 5.60 4.07
CA GLY A 68 3.40 5.39 3.89
C GLY A 68 4.05 4.65 5.08
N ARG A 69 3.68 5.00 6.31
CA ARG A 69 4.20 4.34 7.53
C ARG A 69 3.74 2.90 7.65
N ILE A 70 2.46 2.64 7.38
CA ILE A 70 1.89 1.28 7.44
C ILE A 70 2.51 0.42 6.36
N TRP A 71 2.64 0.93 5.13
CA TRP A 71 3.27 0.21 4.02
C TRP A 71 4.71 -0.19 4.33
N ASP A 72 5.55 0.75 4.77
CA ASP A 72 6.94 0.45 5.13
C ASP A 72 7.02 -0.55 6.30
N ARG A 73 6.16 -0.40 7.32
CA ARG A 73 6.09 -1.35 8.43
C ARG A 73 5.75 -2.76 7.97
N VAL A 74 4.66 -2.91 7.21
CA VAL A 74 4.19 -4.21 6.71
C VAL A 74 5.27 -4.88 5.84
N THR A 75 5.83 -4.14 4.89
CA THR A 75 6.83 -4.67 3.96
C THR A 75 8.16 -5.01 4.63
N ARG A 76 8.54 -4.31 5.70
CA ARG A 76 9.70 -4.64 6.52
C ARG A 76 9.43 -5.83 7.44
N GLU A 77 8.37 -5.77 8.25
CA GLU A 77 8.16 -6.70 9.37
C GLU A 77 7.54 -8.02 8.94
N ARG A 78 6.58 -8.01 8.00
CA ARG A 78 5.90 -9.24 7.53
C ARG A 78 6.64 -9.93 6.39
N TYR A 79 7.24 -9.15 5.50
CA TYR A 79 7.85 -9.66 4.26
C TYR A 79 9.38 -9.59 4.25
N GLY A 80 10.02 -9.01 5.28
CA GLY A 80 11.47 -9.02 5.41
C GLY A 80 12.23 -8.28 4.30
N VAL A 81 11.56 -7.45 3.50
CA VAL A 81 12.24 -6.71 2.42
C VAL A 81 13.22 -5.74 3.07
N ALA A 82 14.52 -5.88 2.83
CA ALA A 82 15.54 -5.11 3.54
C ALA A 82 15.82 -3.73 2.89
N ASP A 83 15.80 -3.64 1.56
CA ASP A 83 16.09 -2.39 0.84
C ASP A 83 14.94 -1.38 1.00
N PRO A 84 15.17 -0.21 1.65
CA PRO A 84 14.14 0.82 1.77
C PRO A 84 13.67 1.39 0.42
N LYS A 85 14.45 1.29 -0.66
CA LYS A 85 14.03 1.71 -2.01
C LYS A 85 12.90 0.84 -2.54
N GLN A 86 12.92 -0.46 -2.25
CA GLN A 86 11.89 -1.40 -2.68
C GLN A 86 10.58 -1.19 -1.90
N ARG A 87 10.66 -0.75 -0.63
CA ARG A 87 9.51 -0.46 0.24
C ARG A 87 8.94 0.96 0.14
N ARG A 88 9.37 1.77 -0.83
CA ARG A 88 8.80 3.12 -1.02
C ARG A 88 7.31 3.04 -1.34
N PHE A 89 6.50 3.82 -0.64
CA PHE A 89 5.10 3.99 -0.97
C PHE A 89 4.98 4.85 -2.23
N ARG A 90 4.53 4.25 -3.33
CA ARG A 90 4.32 4.90 -4.63
C ARG A 90 2.83 5.02 -4.88
N TYR A 91 2.37 6.20 -5.31
CA TYR A 91 0.96 6.39 -5.59
C TYR A 91 0.71 7.38 -6.73
N GLY A 92 -0.40 7.16 -7.44
CA GLY A 92 -1.10 8.19 -8.18
C GLY A 92 -2.23 8.76 -7.31
N VAL A 93 -2.62 10.01 -7.56
CA VAL A 93 -3.66 10.70 -6.79
C VAL A 93 -4.69 11.32 -7.74
N GLN A 94 -5.95 11.28 -7.34
CA GLN A 94 -7.05 12.00 -7.98
C GLN A 94 -7.91 12.70 -6.93
N VAL A 95 -8.38 13.89 -7.28
CA VAL A 95 -9.32 14.72 -6.51
C VAL A 95 -10.76 14.36 -6.85
#